data_AF-A0A928ZCX8-F1
#
_entry.id   AF-A0A928ZCX8-F1
#
_cell.length_a   1.000
_cell.length_b   1.000
_cell.length_c   1.000
_cell.angle_alpha   90.00
_cell.angle_beta   90.00
_cell.angle_gamma   90.00
#
_symmetry.space_group_name_H-M   'P 1'
#
loop_
_entity.id
_entity.type
_entity.pdbx_description
1 polymer ?
#
loop_
_entity_poly.entity_id
_entity_poly.type
_entity_poly.pdbx_seq_one_letter_code
_entity_poly.pdbx_strand_id
1 'polypeptide(L)'
;MIDPDYPNVILAFVYQDFEIKISRDRWQGQNIYTAWVDYSLGSAVAVPCAVTTKLAIRNAKRWVDQRIVDQRIVDQRIQDIT
;
A
#
# COMPACT_ATOMS: atom_id res chain seq x y z
N MET A 1 28.82 0.59 -14.29
CA MET A 1 28.23 0.27 -12.97
C MET A 1 26.74 0.51 -13.11
N ILE A 2 25.90 -0.51 -12.95
CA ILE A 2 24.43 -0.38 -13.01
C ILE A 2 24.02 0.10 -11.61
N ASP A 3 23.42 1.28 -11.53
CA ASP A 3 22.83 1.76 -10.29
C ASP A 3 21.50 1.02 -10.06
N PRO A 4 21.36 0.24 -8.97
CA PRO A 4 20.11 -0.45 -8.69
C PRO A 4 18.98 0.55 -8.46
N ASP A 5 17.90 0.42 -9.22
CA ASP A 5 16.72 1.27 -9.12
C ASP A 5 15.86 0.85 -7.92
N TYR A 6 16.29 1.25 -6.73
CA TYR A 6 15.54 1.03 -5.51
C TYR A 6 14.34 1.99 -5.42
N PRO A 7 13.20 1.55 -4.86
CA PRO A 7 12.07 2.43 -4.61
C PRO A 7 12.49 3.65 -3.79
N ASN A 8 12.39 4.84 -4.38
CA ASN A 8 12.68 6.09 -3.70
C ASN A 8 11.51 6.45 -2.75
N VAL A 9 11.54 5.89 -1.54
CA VAL A 9 10.52 6.12 -0.50
C VAL A 9 10.63 7.55 0.03
N ILE A 10 9.57 8.32 -0.15
CA ILE A 10 9.49 9.75 0.20
C ILE A 10 8.64 10.02 1.45
N LEU A 11 7.86 9.02 1.88
CA LEU A 11 6.96 9.11 3.03
C LEU A 11 6.66 7.71 3.54
N ALA A 12 6.72 7.50 4.85
CA ALA A 12 6.30 6.27 5.52
C ALA A 12 5.47 6.62 6.76
N PHE A 13 4.35 5.92 6.99
CA PHE A 13 3.50 6.11 8.16
C PHE A 13 2.63 4.87 8.42
N VAL A 14 2.22 4.69 9.68
CA VAL A 14 1.33 3.59 10.08
C VAL A 14 -0.14 4.00 9.95
N TYR A 15 -0.99 3.08 9.48
CA TYR A 15 -2.44 3.22 9.40
C TYR A 15 -3.12 1.87 9.69
N GLN A 16 -3.89 1.77 10.79
CA GLN A 16 -4.60 0.54 11.20
C GLN A 16 -3.70 -0.71 11.25
N ASP A 17 -2.49 -0.59 11.83
CA ASP A 17 -1.44 -1.62 11.92
C ASP A 17 -0.72 -1.97 10.61
N PHE A 18 -1.02 -1.26 9.52
CA PHE A 18 -0.28 -1.36 8.26
C PHE A 18 0.74 -0.23 8.14
N GLU A 19 1.98 -0.54 7.80
CA GLU A 19 2.98 0.47 7.44
C GLU A 19 2.84 0.82 5.95
N ILE A 20 2.42 2.04 5.65
CA ILE A 20 2.27 2.55 4.29
C ILE A 20 3.53 3.30 3.90
N LYS A 21 4.20 2.87 2.82
CA LYS A 21 5.36 3.53 2.22
C LYS A 21 5.02 4.07 0.84
N ILE A 22 5.19 5.37 0.64
CA ILE A 22 5.01 6.01 -0.67
C ILE A 22 6.38 6.20 -1.30
N SER A 23 6.56 5.58 -2.47
CA SER A 23 7.73 5.81 -3.33
C SER A 23 7.38 6.75 -4.47
N ARG A 24 8.37 7.49 -4.97
CA ARG A 24 8.24 8.43 -6.09
C ARG A 24 9.19 8.02 -7.20
N ASP A 25 8.65 8.01 -8.42
CA ASP A 25 9.44 7.80 -9.62
C ASP A 25 9.02 8.80 -10.71
N ARG A 26 9.71 8.82 -11.84
CA ARG A 26 9.41 9.62 -13.02
C ARG A 26 9.05 8.71 -14.19
N TRP A 27 7.84 8.90 -14.70
CA TRP A 27 7.40 8.28 -15.94
C TRP A 27 7.02 9.36 -16.95
N GLN A 28 7.64 9.33 -18.13
CA GLN A 28 7.40 10.30 -19.21
C GLN A 28 7.50 11.77 -18.76
N GLY A 29 8.46 12.08 -17.87
CA GLY A 29 8.67 13.43 -17.33
C GLY A 29 7.69 13.85 -16.22
N GLN A 30 6.73 13.00 -15.87
CA GLN A 30 5.77 13.23 -14.78
C GLN A 30 6.16 12.42 -13.54
N ASN A 31 6.02 13.03 -12.35
CA ASN A 31 6.16 12.28 -11.11
C ASN A 31 4.99 11.29 -10.95
N ILE A 32 5.31 10.03 -10.71
CA ILE A 32 4.37 8.97 -10.33
C ILE A 32 4.68 8.48 -8.93
N TYR A 33 3.66 7.97 -8.25
CA TYR A 33 3.73 7.55 -6.86
C TYR A 33 3.19 6.12 -6.71
N THR A 34 3.93 5.29 -6.01
CA THR A 34 3.55 3.90 -5.72
C THR A 34 3.42 3.74 -4.21
N ALA A 35 2.36 3.10 -3.74
CA ALA A 35 2.14 2.82 -2.33
C ALA A 35 2.36 1.33 -2.05
N TRP A 36 3.33 1.07 -1.19
CA TRP A 36 3.61 -0.22 -0.58
C TRP A 36 2.98 -0.27 0.80
N VAL A 37 2.52 -1.45 1.19
CA VAL A 37 1.86 -1.68 2.46
C VAL A 37 2.46 -2.93 3.09
N ASP A 38 3.13 -2.74 4.22
CA ASP A 38 3.72 -3.80 5.01
C ASP A 38 2.82 -4.12 6.22
N TYR A 39 2.70 -5.40 6.54
CA TYR A 39 1.91 -5.94 7.65
C TYR A 39 2.59 -7.19 8.21
N SER A 40 2.08 -7.72 9.33
CA SER A 40 2.73 -8.80 10.09
C SER A 40 3.06 -10.06 9.28
N LEU A 41 2.31 -10.32 8.21
CA LEU A 41 2.46 -11.52 7.38
C LEU A 41 3.16 -11.24 6.04
N GLY A 42 3.56 -10.00 5.74
CA GLY A 42 4.29 -9.68 4.51
C GLY A 42 4.05 -8.26 3.99
N SER A 43 4.30 -8.09 2.70
CA SER A 43 4.25 -6.80 2.00
C SER A 43 3.40 -6.90 0.74
N ALA A 44 2.69 -5.83 0.39
CA ALA A 44 1.89 -5.73 -0.83
C ALA A 44 2.02 -4.36 -1.50
N VAL A 45 1.93 -4.34 -2.83
CA VAL A 45 1.73 -3.09 -3.59
C VAL A 45 0.25 -2.76 -3.58
N ALA A 46 -0.17 -1.84 -2.71
CA ALA A 46 -1.56 -1.40 -2.61
C ALA A 46 -1.96 -0.43 -3.73
N VAL A 47 -1.02 0.40 -4.19
CA VAL A 47 -1.26 1.35 -5.29
C VAL A 47 -0.05 1.30 -6.23
N PRO A 48 -0.16 0.67 -7.41
CA PRO A 48 0.96 0.55 -8.33
C PRO A 48 1.36 1.89 -8.95
N CYS A 49 0.39 2.78 -9.20
CA CYS A 49 0.64 4.10 -9.78
C CYS A 49 -0.45 5.11 -9.37
N ALA A 50 -0.02 6.30 -8.98
CA ALA A 50 -0.83 7.48 -8.77
C ALA A 50 -0.08 8.73 -9.24
N VAL A 51 -0.80 9.72 -9.74
CA VAL A 51 -0.21 10.96 -10.29
C VAL A 51 0.11 12.02 -9.22
N THR A 52 -0.36 11.82 -7.98
CA THR A 52 -0.05 12.71 -6.84
C THR A 52 0.12 11.88 -5.57
N THR A 53 0.94 12.39 -4.64
CA THR A 53 1.11 11.80 -3.31
C THR A 53 -0.22 11.67 -2.56
N LYS A 54 -1.08 12.69 -2.64
CA LYS A 54 -2.40 12.70 -1.98
C LYS A 54 -3.30 11.58 -2.50
N LEU A 55 -3.27 11.33 -3.82
CA LEU A 55 -4.04 10.24 -4.43
C LEU A 55 -3.46 8.87 -4.01
N ALA A 56 -2.13 8.72 -3.98
CA ALA A 56 -1.48 7.50 -3.51
C ALA A 56 -1.88 7.18 -2.06
N ILE A 57 -1.81 8.16 -1.16
CA ILE A 57 -2.21 8.00 0.26
C ILE A 57 -3.69 7.64 0.37
N ARG A 58 -4.58 8.34 -0.34
CA ARG A 58 -6.03 8.08 -0.28
C ARG A 58 -6.35 6.66 -0.73
N ASN A 59 -5.74 6.21 -1.82
CA ASN A 59 -5.98 4.87 -2.36
C ASN A 59 -5.35 3.78 -1.50
N ALA A 60 -4.19 4.02 -0.90
CA ALA A 60 -3.55 3.09 0.03
C ALA A 60 -4.42 2.87 1.29
N LYS A 61 -4.96 3.94 1.87
CA LYS A 61 -5.89 3.83 3.01
C LYS A 61 -7.15 3.03 2.65
N ARG A 62 -7.74 3.30 1.49
CA ARG A 62 -8.91 2.54 0.99
C ARG A 62 -8.61 1.05 0.81
N TRP A 63 -7.42 0.72 0.31
CA TRP A 63 -6.97 -0.66 0.18
C TRP A 63 -6.86 -1.34 1.55
N VAL A 64 -6.30 -0.65 2.54
CA VAL A 64 -6.23 -1.14 3.93
C VAL A 64 -7.62 -1.37 4.52
N ASP A 65 -8.52 -0.38 4.38
CA ASP A 65 -9.89 -0.49 4.87
C ASP A 65 -10.62 -1.71 4.28
N GLN A 66 -10.44 -1.95 2.97
CA GLN A 66 -11.00 -3.12 2.28
C GLN A 66 -10.43 -4.43 2.82
N ARG A 67 -9.11 -4.51 3.02
CA ARG A 67 -8.47 -5.70 3.59
C ARG A 67 -8.97 -6.06 4.98
N ILE A 68 -9.19 -5.05 5.84
CA ILE A 68 -9.73 -5.27 7.19
C ILE A 68 -11.16 -5.79 7.13
N VAL A 69 -11.99 -5.25 6.22
CA VAL A 69 -13.36 -5.74 6.01
C VAL A 69 -13.36 -7.19 5.51
N ASP A 70 -12.52 -7.50 4.53
CA ASP A 70 -12.41 -8.86 3.98
C ASP A 70 -11.98 -9.87 5.05
N GLN A 71 -10.99 -9.53 5.87
CA GLN A 71 -10.53 -10.38 6.98
C GLN A 71 -11.66 -10.65 7.98
N ARG A 72 -12.41 -9.62 8.39
CA ARG A 72 -13.55 -9.77 9.31
C ARG A 72 -14.64 -10.70 8.76
N ILE A 73 -14.93 -10.62 7.47
CA ILE A 73 -15.91 -11.49 6.82
C ILE A 73 -15.42 -12.94 6.82
N VAL A 74 -14.13 -13.18 6.56
CA VAL A 74 -13.54 -14.52 6.64
C VAL A 74 -13.62 -15.07 8.06
N ASP A 75 -13.24 -14.28 9.06
CA ASP A 75 -13.25 -14.70 10.47
C ASP A 75 -14.66 -15.05 10.95
N GLN A 76 -15.67 -14.26 10.59
CA GLN A 76 -17.07 -14.54 10.93
C GLN A 76 -17.55 -15.86 10.30
N ARG A 77 -17.23 -16.11 9.02
CA ARG A 77 -17.58 -17.36 8.35
C ARG A 77 -16.93 -18.59 8.99
N ILE A 78 -15.71 -18.46 9.52
CA ILE A 78 -15.03 -19.54 10.23
C ILE A 78 -15.71 -19.82 11.59
N GLN A 79 -16.23 -18.80 12.26
CA GLN A 79 -16.98 -18.98 13.51
C GLN A 79 -18.34 -19.66 13.27
N ASP A 80 -19.04 -19.35 12.19
CA ASP A 80 -20.36 -19.93 11.89
C ASP A 80 -20.31 -21.44 11.50
N ILE A 81 -19.13 -21.97 11.17
CA ILE A 81 -18.93 -23.39 10.84
C ILE A 81 -18.39 -24.23 12.01
N THR A 82 -18.10 -23.62 13.16
CA THR A 82 -17.54 -24.27 14.36
C THR A 82 -18.59 -24.36 15.46
#